data_AF-A0A7C2A956-F1
#
_entry.id   AF-A0A7C2A956-F1
#
_cell.length_a   1.000
_cell.length_b   1.000
_cell.length_c   1.000
_cell.angle_alpha   90.00
_cell.angle_beta   90.00
_cell.angle_gamma   90.00
#
_symmetry.space_group_name_H-M   'P 1'
#
loop_
_entity.id
_entity.type
_entity.pdbx_description
1 polymer ?
#
loop_
_entity_poly.entity_id
_entity_poly.type
_entity_poly.pdbx_seq_one_letter_code
_entity_poly.pdbx_strand_id
1 'polypeptide(L)'
;PGTAYFSKSSHGQNEVDKPKSNEVSAADFIAEMIEESNEIESPALQLNPEQILAVNRPIDTDMRILAGPGAGKTQGVLVPRYSYLVKNGVKTESILAVAFNVNMAKELLEKIKTTQPDLSEAAQSQICTIDASCYRILKKYWEKTGQKILRKYRYNPQYGYVKKPEWLLKDIISEIWTDSDERPNHSEVLNYIDNSKFQGLTLEQSKRYFSKRAPYHSKELHLARMRYDRAMQTQGNLEFCDMRYLVERLLIENQSFREELQTRFEEVLIDEAQDVNEQALRILVTISQSTGWNKIYKEME
;
A
#
# COMPACT_ATOMS: atom_id res chain seq x y z
N PRO A 1 18.46 -0.22 5.76
CA PRO A 1 18.05 -1.65 5.82
C PRO A 1 16.67 -1.81 5.17
N GLY A 2 16.68 -2.28 3.92
CA GLY A 2 15.45 -2.37 3.12
C GLY A 2 14.63 -3.59 3.50
N THR A 3 13.32 -3.42 3.50
CA THR A 3 12.38 -4.40 4.02
C THR A 3 11.23 -4.62 3.03
N ALA A 4 10.76 -5.86 2.85
CA ALA A 4 9.53 -6.20 2.13
C ALA A 4 8.66 -7.11 3.02
N TYR A 5 7.34 -6.93 3.04
CA TYR A 5 6.39 -7.58 3.96
C TYR A 5 5.10 -8.07 3.31
N PHE A 6 4.47 -9.09 3.92
CA PHE A 6 3.27 -9.83 3.47
C PHE A 6 2.42 -10.28 4.66
N SER A 7 1.11 -10.56 4.52
CA SER A 7 0.39 -11.24 5.60
C SER A 7 -0.92 -12.03 5.33
N LYS A 8 -1.09 -13.04 6.21
CA LYS A 8 -2.20 -13.92 6.71
C LYS A 8 -3.61 -14.01 6.10
N SER A 9 -4.13 -15.26 6.05
CA SER A 9 -5.13 -15.79 7.02
C SER A 9 -5.25 -17.34 7.10
N SER A 10 -5.52 -17.90 8.29
CA SER A 10 -6.46 -19.02 8.48
C SER A 10 -6.92 -19.16 9.95
N HIS A 11 -8.19 -19.55 10.14
CA HIS A 11 -8.86 -19.89 11.40
C HIS A 11 -9.05 -21.41 11.50
N GLY A 12 -8.90 -21.96 12.70
CA GLY A 12 -9.32 -23.33 13.03
C GLY A 12 -8.77 -23.80 14.37
N GLN A 13 -9.60 -23.75 15.42
CA GLN A 13 -9.33 -24.43 16.68
C GLN A 13 -9.46 -25.95 16.48
N ASN A 14 -8.50 -26.72 16.98
CA ASN A 14 -8.72 -28.03 17.61
C ASN A 14 -7.49 -28.38 18.45
N GLU A 15 -7.73 -28.70 19.73
CA GLU A 15 -6.79 -29.45 20.57
C GLU A 15 -6.63 -30.87 20.00
N VAL A 16 -5.43 -31.46 20.11
CA VAL A 16 -5.14 -32.78 20.71
C VAL A 16 -3.73 -33.25 20.34
N ASP A 17 -3.02 -33.69 21.38
CA ASP A 17 -1.85 -34.57 21.49
C ASP A 17 -0.51 -34.27 20.81
N LYS A 18 0.52 -34.18 21.68
CA LYS A 18 1.93 -34.29 21.33
C LYS A 18 2.27 -35.75 20.93
N PRO A 19 3.00 -35.95 19.81
CA PRO A 19 3.94 -37.05 19.71
C PRO A 19 5.40 -36.56 19.66
N LYS A 20 6.25 -37.49 20.07
CA LYS A 20 7.66 -37.38 20.44
C LYS A 20 8.55 -36.87 19.30
N SER A 21 9.58 -36.14 19.73
CA SER A 21 10.72 -35.64 18.94
C SER A 21 11.43 -36.74 18.16
N ASN A 22 11.33 -36.68 16.83
CA ASN A 22 12.42 -37.08 15.94
C ASN A 22 12.98 -35.79 15.35
N GLU A 23 14.11 -35.32 15.88
CA GLU A 23 14.85 -34.21 15.29
C GLU A 23 15.48 -34.69 13.98
N VAL A 24 14.80 -34.44 12.86
CA VAL A 24 15.43 -34.46 11.54
C VAL A 24 16.16 -33.13 11.40
N SER A 25 17.46 -33.17 11.14
CA SER A 25 18.28 -31.97 10.92
C SER A 25 17.69 -31.18 9.76
N ALA A 26 17.63 -29.84 9.89
CA ALA A 26 17.21 -28.97 8.79
C ALA A 26 18.02 -29.20 7.50
N ALA A 27 19.25 -29.69 7.61
CA ALA A 27 20.08 -30.07 6.46
C ALA A 27 19.54 -31.29 5.70
N ASP A 28 18.99 -32.28 6.41
CA ASP A 28 18.48 -33.51 5.80
C ASP A 28 17.15 -33.25 5.09
N PHE A 29 16.30 -32.39 5.67
CA PHE A 29 15.05 -31.92 5.06
C PHE A 29 15.30 -31.05 3.81
N ILE A 30 16.38 -30.25 3.81
CA ILE A 30 16.80 -29.43 2.66
C ILE A 30 17.35 -30.33 1.53
N ALA A 31 18.05 -31.41 1.83
CA ALA A 31 18.58 -32.34 0.83
C ALA A 31 17.45 -33.07 0.07
N GLU A 32 16.43 -33.53 0.80
CA GLU A 32 15.26 -34.21 0.21
C GLU A 32 14.46 -33.30 -0.74
N MET A 33 14.29 -32.01 -0.39
CA MET A 33 13.57 -31.05 -1.24
C MET A 33 14.34 -30.62 -2.50
N ILE A 34 15.67 -30.73 -2.50
CA ILE A 34 16.51 -30.37 -3.67
C ILE A 34 16.40 -31.46 -4.75
N GLU A 35 16.33 -32.74 -4.36
CA GLU A 35 16.28 -33.86 -5.32
C GLU A 35 15.00 -33.91 -6.16
N GLU A 36 13.85 -33.44 -5.65
CA GLU A 36 12.57 -33.45 -6.37
C GLU A 36 12.39 -32.29 -7.37
N SER A 37 13.28 -31.30 -7.38
CA SER A 37 13.07 -30.02 -8.10
C SER A 37 13.75 -29.91 -9.47
N ASN A 38 14.44 -30.95 -9.94
CA ASN A 38 15.13 -30.94 -11.23
C ASN A 38 14.21 -31.33 -12.39
N GLU A 39 13.37 -30.40 -12.84
CA GLU A 39 12.95 -30.30 -14.24
C GLU A 39 12.22 -28.96 -14.46
N ILE A 40 12.87 -27.98 -15.10
CA ILE A 40 12.34 -26.95 -16.03
C ILE A 40 13.52 -26.02 -16.42
N GLU A 41 14.03 -26.19 -17.65
CA GLU A 41 15.00 -25.29 -18.29
C GLU A 41 14.29 -24.10 -18.97
N SER A 42 14.12 -23.02 -18.22
CA SER A 42 14.25 -21.64 -18.75
C SER A 42 15.60 -21.10 -18.26
N PRO A 43 16.15 -19.94 -18.68
CA PRO A 43 17.36 -19.41 -18.07
C PRO A 43 17.02 -19.05 -16.61
N ALA A 44 17.10 -20.06 -15.76
CA ALA A 44 16.59 -20.04 -14.40
C ALA A 44 17.50 -19.06 -13.68
N LEU A 45 16.88 -18.02 -13.14
CA LEU A 45 17.56 -17.16 -12.19
C LEU A 45 18.16 -18.08 -11.13
N GLN A 46 19.49 -18.18 -11.07
CA GLN A 46 20.13 -19.04 -10.09
C GLN A 46 19.96 -18.36 -8.72
N LEU A 47 18.94 -18.81 -7.98
CA LEU A 47 18.63 -18.30 -6.66
C LEU A 47 19.57 -18.90 -5.64
N ASN A 48 20.01 -18.09 -4.67
CA ASN A 48 20.73 -18.63 -3.51
C ASN A 48 19.75 -19.33 -2.53
N PRO A 49 20.25 -20.15 -1.58
CA PRO A 49 19.38 -20.89 -0.66
C PRO A 49 18.40 -20.00 0.12
N GLU A 50 18.82 -18.80 0.52
CA GLU A 50 17.96 -17.86 1.26
C GLU A 50 16.83 -17.30 0.39
N GLN A 51 17.11 -17.03 -0.89
CA GLN A 51 16.11 -16.59 -1.88
C GLN A 51 15.14 -17.72 -2.18
N ILE A 52 15.61 -18.96 -2.38
CA ILE A 52 14.75 -20.14 -2.56
C ILE A 52 13.81 -20.29 -1.37
N LEU A 53 14.35 -20.21 -0.15
CA LEU A 53 13.57 -20.29 1.08
C LEU A 53 12.51 -19.19 1.16
N ALA A 54 12.84 -17.96 0.77
CA ALA A 54 11.89 -16.85 0.75
C ALA A 54 10.79 -17.02 -0.30
N VAL A 55 11.14 -17.51 -1.50
CA VAL A 55 10.20 -17.75 -2.60
C VAL A 55 9.24 -18.87 -2.27
N ASN A 56 9.73 -19.96 -1.68
CA ASN A 56 8.97 -21.17 -1.38
C ASN A 56 8.29 -21.16 0.00
N ARG A 57 8.26 -20.02 0.70
CA ARG A 57 7.46 -19.92 1.93
C ARG A 57 6.01 -20.32 1.63
N PRO A 58 5.29 -20.97 2.57
CA PRO A 58 3.89 -21.29 2.35
C PRO A 58 3.08 -20.05 1.97
N ILE A 59 2.03 -20.26 1.18
CA ILE A 59 0.99 -19.24 0.95
C ILE A 59 0.39 -18.86 2.32
N ASP A 60 -0.16 -17.65 2.44
CA ASP A 60 -0.79 -17.16 3.68
C ASP A 60 0.18 -16.94 4.86
N THR A 61 1.48 -16.77 4.58
CA THR A 61 2.52 -16.57 5.61
C THR A 61 3.09 -15.15 5.59
N ASP A 62 3.09 -14.47 6.75
CA ASP A 62 3.79 -13.20 6.92
C ASP A 62 5.30 -13.40 6.83
N MET A 63 5.96 -12.71 5.90
CA MET A 63 7.41 -12.75 5.73
C MET A 63 7.99 -11.35 5.63
N ARG A 64 9.09 -11.13 6.36
CA ARG A 64 9.94 -9.94 6.22
C ARG A 64 11.26 -10.33 5.55
N ILE A 65 11.59 -9.74 4.41
CA ILE A 65 12.91 -9.93 3.78
C ILE A 65 13.80 -8.75 4.16
N LEU A 66 14.92 -9.04 4.83
CA LEU A 66 15.98 -8.08 5.13
C LEU A 66 17.17 -8.36 4.22
N ALA A 67 17.46 -7.45 3.30
CA ALA A 67 18.60 -7.61 2.41
C ALA A 67 19.28 -6.29 2.08
N GLY A 68 20.61 -6.34 1.91
CA GLY A 68 21.42 -5.21 1.48
C GLY A 68 21.07 -4.72 0.07
N PRO A 69 21.59 -3.55 -0.35
CA PRO A 69 21.56 -3.12 -1.74
C PRO A 69 22.17 -4.20 -2.65
N GLY A 70 21.60 -4.43 -3.83
CA GLY A 70 22.11 -5.41 -4.79
C GLY A 70 21.87 -6.88 -4.47
N ALA A 71 21.30 -7.23 -3.30
CA ALA A 71 21.04 -8.62 -2.89
C ALA A 71 19.91 -9.34 -3.67
N GLY A 72 19.40 -8.73 -4.75
CA GLY A 72 18.39 -9.35 -5.59
C GLY A 72 16.99 -9.44 -4.98
N LYS A 73 16.56 -8.50 -4.11
CA LYS A 73 15.19 -8.53 -3.53
C LYS A 73 14.09 -8.61 -4.58
N THR A 74 14.09 -7.68 -5.54
CA THR A 74 13.07 -7.63 -6.58
C THR A 74 13.20 -8.81 -7.56
N GLN A 75 14.40 -9.04 -8.10
CA GLN A 75 14.62 -10.03 -9.17
C GLN A 75 14.75 -11.47 -8.66
N GLY A 76 15.43 -11.67 -7.54
CA GLY A 76 15.68 -12.97 -6.93
C GLY A 76 14.64 -13.40 -5.90
N VAL A 77 13.74 -12.52 -5.46
CA VAL A 77 12.65 -12.92 -4.55
C VAL A 77 11.27 -12.49 -5.03
N LEU A 78 11.02 -11.20 -5.22
CA LEU A 78 9.66 -10.71 -5.46
C LEU A 78 9.06 -11.22 -6.79
N VAL A 79 9.87 -11.25 -7.86
CA VAL A 79 9.46 -11.79 -9.17
C VAL A 79 9.21 -13.32 -9.11
N PRO A 80 10.15 -14.15 -8.63
CA PRO A 80 9.89 -15.58 -8.46
C PRO A 80 8.76 -15.87 -7.47
N ARG A 81 8.59 -15.06 -6.42
CA ARG A 81 7.48 -15.19 -5.46
C ARG A 81 6.13 -14.94 -6.12
N TYR A 82 6.00 -13.90 -6.93
CA TYR A 82 4.77 -13.69 -7.72
C TYR A 82 4.45 -14.91 -8.59
N SER A 83 5.44 -15.45 -9.29
CA SER A 83 5.28 -16.67 -10.10
C SER A 83 4.89 -17.88 -9.26
N TYR A 84 5.56 -18.08 -8.12
CA TYR A 84 5.26 -19.16 -7.17
C TYR A 84 3.82 -19.11 -6.68
N LEU A 85 3.32 -17.94 -6.26
CA LEU A 85 1.94 -17.77 -5.78
C LEU A 85 0.93 -18.19 -6.86
N VAL A 86 1.11 -17.71 -8.09
CA VAL A 86 0.20 -18.03 -9.20
C VAL A 86 0.25 -19.52 -9.56
N LYS A 87 1.44 -20.11 -9.63
CA LYS A 87 1.61 -21.54 -9.95
C LYS A 87 1.02 -22.46 -8.88
N ASN A 88 0.97 -21.99 -7.63
CA ASN A 88 0.39 -22.73 -6.50
C ASN A 88 -1.09 -22.36 -6.26
N GLY A 89 -1.77 -21.78 -7.24
CA GLY A 89 -3.23 -21.64 -7.24
C GLY A 89 -3.77 -20.31 -6.73
N VAL A 90 -2.92 -19.36 -6.33
CA VAL A 90 -3.38 -18.01 -5.98
C VAL A 90 -3.85 -17.31 -7.26
N LYS A 91 -5.10 -16.86 -7.25
CA LYS A 91 -5.66 -16.12 -8.38
C LYS A 91 -4.91 -14.81 -8.55
N THR A 92 -4.58 -14.45 -9.78
CA THR A 92 -3.81 -13.23 -10.04
C THR A 92 -4.52 -11.98 -9.55
N GLU A 93 -5.84 -11.90 -9.68
CA GLU A 93 -6.65 -10.80 -9.15
C GLU A 93 -6.67 -10.68 -7.62
N SER A 94 -6.19 -11.73 -6.94
CA SER A 94 -6.00 -11.79 -5.50
C SER A 94 -4.59 -11.37 -5.03
N ILE A 95 -3.68 -11.06 -5.95
CA ILE A 95 -2.33 -10.58 -5.62
C ILE A 95 -2.27 -9.06 -5.83
N LEU A 96 -1.97 -8.29 -4.79
CA LEU A 96 -1.68 -6.86 -4.89
C LEU A 96 -0.17 -6.64 -4.81
N ALA A 97 0.47 -6.15 -5.88
CA ALA A 97 1.89 -5.86 -5.87
C ALA A 97 2.15 -4.34 -5.90
N VAL A 98 2.73 -3.81 -4.84
CA VAL A 98 2.97 -2.39 -4.63
C VAL A 98 4.45 -2.08 -4.69
N ALA A 99 4.82 -1.14 -5.55
CA ALA A 99 6.16 -0.55 -5.57
C ALA A 99 6.14 0.89 -5.05
N PHE A 100 7.29 1.38 -4.59
CA PHE A 100 7.44 2.73 -4.04
C PHE A 100 7.04 3.84 -5.04
N ASN A 101 7.44 3.72 -6.31
CA ASN A 101 7.14 4.71 -7.34
C ASN A 101 6.82 4.06 -8.70
N VAL A 102 6.40 4.88 -9.65
CA VAL A 102 5.97 4.43 -10.99
C VAL A 102 7.10 3.78 -11.78
N ASN A 103 8.34 4.27 -11.65
CA ASN A 103 9.48 3.68 -12.35
C ASN A 103 9.77 2.28 -11.80
N MET A 104 9.75 2.11 -10.48
CA MET A 104 9.94 0.80 -9.85
C MET A 104 8.80 -0.19 -10.18
N ALA A 105 7.55 0.28 -10.23
CA ALA A 105 6.43 -0.53 -10.69
C ALA A 105 6.63 -1.00 -12.14
N LYS A 106 7.08 -0.11 -13.03
CA LYS A 106 7.40 -0.44 -14.43
C LYS A 106 8.55 -1.44 -14.52
N GLU A 107 9.64 -1.21 -13.79
CA GLU A 107 10.79 -2.12 -13.76
C GLU A 107 10.41 -3.52 -13.27
N LEU A 108 9.59 -3.61 -12.20
CA LEU A 108 9.08 -4.87 -11.71
C LEU A 108 8.23 -5.59 -12.76
N LEU A 109 7.34 -4.85 -13.43
CA LEU A 109 6.51 -5.39 -14.51
C LEU A 109 7.35 -5.90 -15.69
N GLU A 110 8.34 -5.13 -16.15
CA GLU A 110 9.23 -5.55 -17.25
C GLU A 110 10.06 -6.79 -16.90
N LYS A 111 10.47 -6.92 -15.64
CA LYS A 111 11.12 -8.15 -15.15
C LYS A 111 10.20 -9.35 -15.22
N ILE A 112 8.94 -9.23 -14.80
CA ILE A 112 7.96 -10.33 -14.94
C ILE A 112 7.71 -10.65 -16.41
N LYS A 113 7.51 -9.66 -17.27
CA LYS A 113 7.33 -9.87 -18.72
C LYS A 113 8.47 -10.65 -19.35
N THR A 114 9.70 -10.37 -18.93
CA THR A 114 10.90 -11.00 -19.49
C THR A 114 11.10 -12.42 -18.96
N THR A 115 10.84 -12.65 -17.67
CA THR A 115 11.15 -13.92 -16.99
C THR A 115 9.97 -14.89 -16.93
N GLN A 116 8.74 -14.38 -17.01
CA GLN A 116 7.47 -15.13 -16.92
C GLN A 116 6.45 -14.54 -17.91
N PRO A 117 6.66 -14.66 -19.24
CA PRO A 117 5.81 -14.02 -20.25
C PRO A 117 4.32 -14.36 -20.11
N ASP A 118 4.00 -15.59 -19.72
CA ASP A 118 2.62 -16.09 -19.52
C ASP A 118 1.88 -15.35 -18.40
N LEU A 119 2.61 -14.71 -17.47
CA LEU A 119 2.04 -13.95 -16.35
C LEU A 119 1.96 -12.44 -16.62
N SER A 120 2.42 -11.98 -17.78
CA SER A 120 2.59 -10.54 -18.08
C SER A 120 1.29 -9.73 -18.02
N GLU A 121 0.21 -10.24 -18.64
CA GLU A 121 -1.09 -9.55 -18.68
C GLU A 121 -1.69 -9.42 -17.28
N ALA A 122 -1.67 -10.52 -16.52
CA ALA A 122 -2.09 -10.55 -15.13
C ALA A 122 -1.29 -9.54 -14.30
N ALA A 123 0.04 -9.59 -14.40
CA ALA A 123 0.95 -8.73 -13.65
C ALA A 123 0.74 -7.23 -13.94
N GLN A 124 0.41 -6.86 -15.18
CA GLN A 124 0.11 -5.48 -15.57
C GLN A 124 -1.09 -4.91 -14.81
N SER A 125 -2.04 -5.77 -14.43
CA SER A 125 -3.21 -5.38 -13.66
C SER A 125 -2.98 -5.37 -12.15
N GLN A 126 -1.90 -5.96 -11.64
CA GLN A 126 -1.66 -6.09 -10.19
C GLN A 126 -0.50 -5.26 -9.67
N ILE A 127 0.55 -5.06 -10.48
CA ILE A 127 1.70 -4.24 -10.12
C ILE A 127 1.37 -2.77 -10.29
N CYS A 128 1.43 -2.01 -9.21
CA CYS A 128 1.13 -0.59 -9.22
C CYS A 128 1.82 0.16 -8.07
N THR A 129 1.66 1.49 -8.03
CA THR A 129 1.95 2.25 -6.81
C THR A 129 0.76 2.22 -5.86
N ILE A 130 0.97 2.56 -4.59
CA ILE A 130 -0.12 2.66 -3.63
C ILE A 130 -1.20 3.67 -4.07
N ASP A 131 -0.81 4.78 -4.71
CA ASP A 131 -1.75 5.77 -5.23
C ASP A 131 -2.64 5.22 -6.35
N ALA A 132 -2.03 4.48 -7.27
CA ALA A 132 -2.76 3.81 -8.35
C ALA A 132 -3.70 2.73 -7.80
N SER A 133 -3.27 1.99 -6.78
CA SER A 133 -4.13 1.04 -6.06
C SER A 133 -5.32 1.74 -5.40
N CYS A 134 -5.07 2.81 -4.62
CA CYS A 134 -6.13 3.57 -3.94
C CYS A 134 -7.14 4.15 -4.93
N TYR A 135 -6.67 4.70 -6.05
CA TYR A 135 -7.54 5.19 -7.12
C TYR A 135 -8.46 4.08 -7.67
N ARG A 136 -7.91 2.90 -7.99
CA ARG A 136 -8.68 1.77 -8.53
C ARG A 136 -9.71 1.26 -7.52
N ILE A 137 -9.33 1.19 -6.25
CA ILE A 137 -10.20 0.80 -5.15
C ILE A 137 -11.38 1.78 -5.03
N LEU A 138 -11.10 3.09 -4.95
CA LEU A 138 -12.14 4.12 -4.84
C LEU A 138 -13.05 4.14 -6.06
N LYS A 139 -12.49 4.03 -7.26
CA LYS A 139 -13.26 4.00 -8.51
C LYS A 139 -14.28 2.86 -8.49
N LYS A 140 -13.85 1.63 -8.18
CA LYS A 140 -14.73 0.46 -8.12
C LYS A 140 -15.81 0.64 -7.04
N TYR A 141 -15.43 1.17 -5.88
CA TYR A 141 -16.36 1.43 -4.78
C TYR A 141 -17.43 2.47 -5.12
N TRP A 142 -17.04 3.57 -5.79
CA TRP A 142 -17.97 4.61 -6.22
C TRP A 142 -18.93 4.12 -7.32
N GLU A 143 -18.42 3.34 -8.27
CA GLU A 143 -19.25 2.66 -9.28
C GLU A 143 -20.30 1.76 -8.62
N LYS A 144 -19.90 0.98 -7.61
CA LYS A 144 -20.79 0.08 -6.86
C LYS A 144 -21.83 0.81 -6.01
N THR A 145 -21.44 1.91 -5.35
CA THR A 145 -22.31 2.63 -4.40
C THR A 145 -23.17 3.72 -5.05
N GLY A 146 -23.04 3.93 -6.36
CA GLY A 146 -23.74 4.98 -7.07
C GLY A 146 -23.28 6.39 -6.67
N GLN A 147 -22.19 6.52 -5.91
CA GLN A 147 -21.54 7.81 -5.71
C GLN A 147 -21.04 8.29 -7.07
N LYS A 148 -21.44 9.51 -7.46
CA LYS A 148 -20.97 10.08 -8.72
C LYS A 148 -19.45 10.09 -8.69
N ILE A 149 -18.83 9.35 -9.61
CA ILE A 149 -17.41 9.51 -9.94
C ILE A 149 -17.21 11.02 -10.09
N LEU A 150 -16.33 11.59 -9.28
CA LEU A 150 -16.01 13.00 -9.32
C LEU A 150 -15.39 13.28 -10.70
N ARG A 151 -16.25 13.65 -11.64
CA ARG A 151 -16.05 13.53 -13.10
C ARG A 151 -15.08 14.60 -13.65
N LYS A 152 -14.48 15.40 -12.77
CA LYS A 152 -13.51 16.45 -13.07
C LYS A 152 -12.20 16.16 -12.36
N TYR A 153 -11.47 15.13 -12.78
CA TYR A 153 -10.13 15.32 -13.33
C TYR A 153 -9.65 14.00 -13.96
N ARG A 154 -8.96 14.16 -15.09
CA ARG A 154 -8.27 13.09 -15.81
C ARG A 154 -7.11 12.60 -14.92
N TYR A 155 -7.31 11.51 -14.20
CA TYR A 155 -6.18 10.64 -13.85
C TYR A 155 -5.51 10.27 -15.17
N ASN A 156 -4.34 10.83 -15.47
CA ASN A 156 -3.52 10.33 -16.56
C ASN A 156 -2.85 9.05 -16.06
N PRO A 157 -3.27 7.85 -16.51
CA PRO A 157 -2.74 6.58 -16.02
C PRO A 157 -1.24 6.41 -16.26
N GLN A 158 -0.67 7.24 -17.15
CA GLN A 158 0.73 7.19 -17.53
C GLN A 158 1.64 8.07 -16.66
N TYR A 159 1.11 9.14 -16.03
CA TYR A 159 1.92 10.17 -15.34
C TYR A 159 1.39 10.62 -13.98
N GLY A 160 0.23 10.15 -13.51
CA GLY A 160 -0.21 10.38 -12.13
C GLY A 160 -0.08 11.84 -11.67
N TYR A 161 -0.59 12.80 -12.43
CA TYR A 161 -0.49 14.22 -12.06
C TYR A 161 -1.87 14.80 -11.84
N VAL A 162 -2.17 15.17 -10.60
CA VAL A 162 -3.27 16.08 -10.26
C VAL A 162 -2.61 17.43 -10.03
N LYS A 163 -2.91 18.41 -10.89
CA LYS A 163 -2.41 19.78 -10.66
C LYS A 163 -3.08 20.29 -9.39
N LYS A 164 -2.30 20.51 -8.34
CA LYS A 164 -2.77 21.09 -7.08
C LYS A 164 -3.51 22.40 -7.38
N PRO A 165 -4.77 22.60 -6.94
CA PRO A 165 -5.51 23.83 -7.18
C PRO A 165 -5.00 24.92 -6.23
N GLU A 166 -3.75 25.35 -6.40
CA GLU A 166 -3.11 26.38 -5.57
C GLU A 166 -3.93 27.67 -5.51
N TRP A 167 -4.64 28.01 -6.60
CA TRP A 167 -5.54 29.15 -6.67
C TRP A 167 -6.67 29.04 -5.63
N LEU A 168 -7.27 27.87 -5.47
CA LEU A 168 -8.35 27.65 -4.51
C LEU A 168 -7.87 27.89 -3.07
N LEU A 169 -6.66 27.43 -2.76
CA LEU A 169 -6.09 27.64 -1.44
C LEU A 169 -5.68 29.10 -1.23
N LYS A 170 -5.19 29.80 -2.25
CA LYS A 170 -4.90 31.24 -2.18
C LYS A 170 -6.15 32.05 -1.85
N ASP A 171 -7.28 31.75 -2.48
CA ASP A 171 -8.56 32.41 -2.22
C ASP A 171 -8.99 32.17 -0.76
N ILE A 172 -9.00 30.90 -0.33
CA ILE A 172 -9.33 30.53 1.07
C ILE A 172 -8.42 31.23 2.07
N ILE A 173 -7.12 31.31 1.81
CA ILE A 173 -6.16 31.97 2.71
C ILE A 173 -6.43 33.46 2.80
N SER A 174 -6.72 34.13 1.68
CA SER A 174 -6.98 35.56 1.67
C SER A 174 -8.26 35.95 2.42
N GLU A 175 -9.25 35.06 2.46
CA GLU A 175 -10.48 35.22 3.24
C GLU A 175 -10.29 34.97 4.74
N ILE A 176 -9.39 34.04 5.12
CA ILE A 176 -9.19 33.64 6.52
C ILE A 176 -8.16 34.54 7.21
N TRP A 177 -7.01 34.78 6.57
CA TRP A 177 -5.97 35.68 7.08
C TRP A 177 -6.18 37.06 6.46
N THR A 178 -6.94 37.90 7.16
CA THR A 178 -7.29 39.26 6.71
C THR A 178 -6.12 40.23 6.82
N ASP A 179 -5.24 40.03 7.79
CA ASP A 179 -3.97 40.75 7.88
C ASP A 179 -2.97 40.16 6.86
N SER A 180 -2.46 41.00 5.97
CA SER A 180 -1.50 40.58 4.94
C SER A 180 -0.13 40.22 5.51
N ASP A 181 0.25 40.83 6.63
CA ASP A 181 1.58 40.65 7.22
C ASP A 181 1.68 39.34 8.00
N GLU A 182 0.55 38.81 8.47
CA GLU A 182 0.44 37.51 9.16
C GLU A 182 0.06 36.36 8.21
N ARG A 183 -0.12 36.64 6.92
CA ARG A 183 -0.65 35.66 5.97
C ARG A 183 0.42 34.61 5.59
N PRO A 184 0.21 33.32 5.89
CA PRO A 184 1.14 32.27 5.51
C PRO A 184 1.13 32.03 4.00
N ASN A 185 2.21 31.46 3.49
CA ASN A 185 2.27 31.03 2.10
C ASN A 185 1.31 29.85 1.87
N HIS A 186 0.60 29.82 0.75
CA HIS A 186 -0.26 28.70 0.36
C HIS A 186 0.42 27.33 0.43
N SER A 187 1.70 27.23 0.08
CA SER A 187 2.45 25.97 0.20
C SER A 187 2.58 25.50 1.65
N GLU A 188 2.71 26.42 2.61
CA GLU A 188 2.79 26.11 4.03
C GLU A 188 1.46 25.57 4.56
N VAL A 189 0.35 26.27 4.26
CA VAL A 189 -0.99 25.83 4.65
C VAL A 189 -1.32 24.48 4.03
N LEU A 190 -0.98 24.27 2.76
CA LEU A 190 -1.18 23.00 2.09
C LEU A 190 -0.39 21.87 2.74
N ASN A 191 0.87 22.12 3.13
CA ASN A 191 1.68 21.14 3.84
C ASN A 191 1.06 20.74 5.18
N TYR A 192 0.48 21.69 5.93
CA TYR A 192 -0.26 21.35 7.15
C TYR A 192 -1.47 20.45 6.87
N ILE A 193 -2.26 20.79 5.84
CA ILE A 193 -3.43 20.01 5.41
C ILE A 193 -3.00 18.59 4.98
N ASP A 194 -2.06 18.48 4.04
CA ASP A 194 -1.56 17.21 3.51
C ASP A 194 -0.97 16.33 4.61
N ASN A 195 -0.14 16.87 5.50
CA ASN A 195 0.42 16.12 6.62
C ASN A 195 -0.64 15.62 7.59
N SER A 196 -1.69 16.41 7.84
CA SER A 196 -2.79 15.95 8.68
C SER A 196 -3.56 14.79 8.04
N LYS A 197 -3.67 14.75 6.71
CA LYS A 197 -4.25 13.62 5.97
C LYS A 197 -3.33 12.41 5.90
N PHE A 198 -2.01 12.61 5.75
CA PHE A 198 -1.01 11.53 5.80
C PHE A 198 -0.96 10.85 7.18
N GLN A 199 -1.30 11.57 8.25
CA GLN A 199 -1.48 10.99 9.58
C GLN A 199 -2.85 10.32 9.80
N GLY A 200 -3.68 10.21 8.75
CA GLY A 200 -5.01 9.59 8.85
C GLY A 200 -6.02 10.39 9.68
N LEU A 201 -5.71 11.65 10.02
CA LEU A 201 -6.52 12.45 10.94
C LEU A 201 -7.78 12.95 10.25
N THR A 202 -8.92 12.74 10.90
CA THR A 202 -10.18 13.40 10.54
C THR A 202 -10.07 14.92 10.65
N LEU A 203 -11.03 15.63 10.06
CA LEU A 203 -11.12 17.08 10.22
C LEU A 203 -11.17 17.48 11.70
N GLU A 204 -11.91 16.75 12.53
CA GLU A 204 -11.98 17.01 13.98
C GLU A 204 -10.65 16.72 14.70
N GLN A 205 -10.03 15.56 14.44
CA GLN A 205 -8.72 15.22 15.03
C GLN A 205 -7.61 16.20 14.61
N SER A 206 -7.73 16.80 13.43
CA SER A 206 -6.78 17.79 12.93
C SER A 206 -6.68 19.04 13.81
N LYS A 207 -7.73 19.38 14.58
CA LYS A 207 -7.70 20.51 15.53
C LYS A 207 -6.54 20.38 16.51
N ARG A 208 -6.43 19.23 17.18
CA ARG A 208 -5.35 18.93 18.15
C ARG A 208 -3.97 18.95 17.47
N TYR A 209 -3.89 18.42 16.25
CA TYR A 209 -2.67 18.42 15.46
C TYR A 209 -2.18 19.85 15.14
N PHE A 210 -3.07 20.72 14.63
CA PHE A 210 -2.75 22.11 14.33
C PHE A 210 -2.42 22.91 15.59
N SER A 211 -3.16 22.73 16.69
CA SER A 211 -2.86 23.40 17.97
C SER A 211 -1.47 23.08 18.52
N LYS A 212 -0.95 21.87 18.27
CA LYS A 212 0.41 21.50 18.71
C LYS A 212 1.51 22.05 17.80
N ARG A 213 1.29 22.08 16.49
CA ARG A 213 2.34 22.44 15.50
C ARG A 213 2.34 23.89 15.07
N ALA A 214 1.19 24.55 15.08
CA ALA A 214 1.03 25.95 14.75
C ALA A 214 0.03 26.60 15.72
N PRO A 215 0.38 26.76 17.02
CA PRO A 215 -0.56 27.24 18.04
C PRO A 215 -1.25 28.56 17.66
N TYR A 216 -0.49 29.51 17.11
CA TYR A 216 -0.95 30.84 16.72
C TYR A 216 -1.91 30.86 15.53
N HIS A 217 -1.85 29.86 14.64
CA HIS A 217 -2.68 29.77 13.43
C HIS A 217 -3.61 28.54 13.44
N SER A 218 -3.78 27.90 14.59
CA SER A 218 -4.43 26.58 14.66
C SER A 218 -5.91 26.61 14.25
N LYS A 219 -6.62 27.70 14.57
CA LYS A 219 -8.02 27.89 14.20
C LYS A 219 -8.17 28.16 12.71
N GLU A 220 -7.30 28.99 12.17
CA GLU A 220 -7.23 29.39 10.77
C GLU A 220 -6.88 28.19 9.89
N LEU A 221 -5.89 27.39 10.29
CA LEU A 221 -5.54 26.14 9.60
C LEU A 221 -6.68 25.12 9.61
N HIS A 222 -7.40 24.99 10.72
CA HIS A 222 -8.57 24.11 10.78
C HIS A 222 -9.68 24.57 9.84
N LEU A 223 -9.98 25.88 9.83
CA LEU A 223 -10.97 26.48 8.93
C LEU A 223 -10.54 26.35 7.46
N ALA A 224 -9.25 26.55 7.16
CA ALA A 224 -8.68 26.39 5.84
C ALA A 224 -8.82 24.95 5.35
N ARG A 225 -8.47 23.95 6.19
CA ARG A 225 -8.68 22.54 5.87
C ARG A 225 -10.16 22.24 5.57
N MET A 226 -11.07 22.69 6.44
CA MET A 226 -12.50 22.46 6.27
C MET A 226 -13.02 23.04 4.94
N ARG A 227 -12.65 24.29 4.63
CA ARG A 227 -13.06 24.94 3.36
C ARG A 227 -12.42 24.28 2.16
N TYR A 228 -11.14 23.93 2.25
CA TYR A 228 -10.39 23.26 1.19
C TYR A 228 -11.00 21.89 0.86
N ASP A 229 -11.19 21.02 1.87
CA ASP A 229 -11.75 19.68 1.68
C ASP A 229 -13.18 19.75 1.08
N ARG A 230 -14.01 20.69 1.54
CA ARG A 230 -15.35 20.93 0.97
C ARG A 230 -15.28 21.43 -0.47
N ALA A 231 -14.38 22.36 -0.77
CA ALA A 231 -14.23 22.88 -2.12
C ALA A 231 -13.71 21.81 -3.09
N MET A 232 -12.74 20.99 -2.67
CA MET A 232 -12.26 19.83 -3.41
C MET A 232 -13.40 18.85 -3.71
N GLN A 233 -14.19 18.49 -2.70
CA GLN A 233 -15.33 17.59 -2.85
C GLN A 233 -16.40 18.14 -3.79
N THR A 234 -16.78 19.42 -3.66
CA THR A 234 -17.84 20.05 -4.47
C THR A 234 -17.44 20.25 -5.92
N GLN A 235 -16.16 20.56 -6.19
CA GLN A 235 -15.62 20.65 -7.54
C GLN A 235 -15.35 19.28 -8.17
N GLY A 236 -15.31 18.24 -7.33
CA GLY A 236 -14.97 16.89 -7.74
C GLY A 236 -13.47 16.69 -8.02
N ASN A 237 -12.63 17.42 -7.29
CA ASN A 237 -11.19 17.28 -7.34
C ASN A 237 -10.74 16.25 -6.28
N LEU A 238 -9.70 15.48 -6.61
CA LEU A 238 -9.12 14.49 -5.71
C LEU A 238 -7.61 14.46 -5.90
N GLU A 239 -6.85 14.78 -4.85
CA GLU A 239 -5.39 14.62 -4.84
C GLU A 239 -4.97 13.22 -4.36
N PHE A 240 -3.71 12.85 -4.56
CA PHE A 240 -3.19 11.59 -4.03
C PHE A 240 -3.33 11.44 -2.52
N CYS A 241 -3.07 12.52 -1.78
CA CYS A 241 -3.29 12.54 -0.33
C CYS A 241 -4.76 12.26 0.01
N ASP A 242 -5.71 12.80 -0.76
CA ASP A 242 -7.14 12.52 -0.61
C ASP A 242 -7.46 11.06 -0.92
N MET A 243 -6.90 10.48 -1.99
CA MET A 243 -7.18 9.08 -2.35
C MET A 243 -6.76 8.13 -1.23
N ARG A 244 -5.54 8.30 -0.72
CA ARG A 244 -5.03 7.48 0.39
C ARG A 244 -5.85 7.68 1.65
N TYR A 245 -6.12 8.94 2.01
CA TYR A 245 -6.91 9.27 3.19
C TYR A 245 -8.32 8.66 3.11
N LEU A 246 -9.01 8.76 1.97
CA LEU A 246 -10.35 8.21 1.80
C LEU A 246 -10.37 6.68 1.85
N VAL A 247 -9.41 6.00 1.21
CA VAL A 247 -9.29 4.54 1.31
C VAL A 247 -9.04 4.13 2.76
N GLU A 248 -8.13 4.80 3.45
CA GLU A 248 -7.86 4.54 4.86
C GLU A 248 -9.12 4.75 5.73
N ARG A 249 -9.88 5.83 5.54
CA ARG A 249 -11.13 6.06 6.27
C ARG A 249 -12.15 4.96 6.00
N LEU A 250 -12.34 4.57 4.74
CA LEU A 250 -13.27 3.49 4.38
C LEU A 250 -12.83 2.16 4.99
N LEU A 251 -11.54 1.85 4.99
CA LEU A 251 -11.00 0.66 5.64
C LEU A 251 -11.27 0.65 7.15
N ILE A 252 -11.22 1.79 7.83
CA ILE A 252 -11.46 1.89 9.27
C ILE A 252 -12.97 1.84 9.58
N GLU A 253 -13.75 2.68 8.91
CA GLU A 253 -15.14 2.98 9.24
C GLU A 253 -16.15 1.99 8.63
N ASN A 254 -15.83 1.38 7.48
CA ASN A 254 -16.74 0.52 6.76
C ASN A 254 -16.24 -0.93 6.76
N GLN A 255 -16.81 -1.74 7.65
CA GLN A 255 -16.46 -3.15 7.81
C GLN A 255 -16.65 -3.96 6.52
N SER A 256 -17.78 -3.80 5.84
CA SER A 256 -18.06 -4.55 4.60
C SER A 256 -17.06 -4.20 3.48
N PHE A 257 -16.69 -2.92 3.36
CA PHE A 257 -15.66 -2.50 2.42
C PHE A 257 -14.28 -3.10 2.74
N ARG A 258 -13.90 -3.10 4.02
CA ARG A 258 -12.66 -3.71 4.48
C ARG A 258 -12.63 -5.21 4.21
N GLU A 259 -13.69 -5.94 4.56
CA GLU A 259 -13.82 -7.38 4.32
C GLU A 259 -13.81 -7.72 2.83
N GLU A 260 -14.43 -6.90 1.97
CA GLU A 260 -14.36 -7.07 0.51
C GLU A 260 -12.92 -6.99 0.01
N LEU A 261 -12.13 -6.00 0.48
CA LEU A 261 -10.74 -5.85 0.06
C LEU A 261 -9.84 -6.95 0.62
N GLN A 262 -10.04 -7.35 1.87
CA GLN A 262 -9.29 -8.44 2.50
C GLN A 262 -9.57 -9.80 1.84
N THR A 263 -10.84 -10.05 1.47
CA THR A 263 -11.21 -11.27 0.73
C THR A 263 -10.66 -11.23 -0.69
N ARG A 264 -10.62 -10.04 -1.30
CA ARG A 264 -10.08 -9.88 -2.63
C ARG A 264 -8.58 -10.08 -2.64
N PHE A 265 -7.83 -9.43 -1.76
CA PHE A 265 -6.37 -9.43 -1.79
C PHE A 265 -5.79 -10.41 -0.77
N GLU A 266 -5.72 -11.67 -1.17
CA GLU A 266 -5.15 -12.76 -0.39
C GLU A 266 -3.63 -12.58 -0.16
N GLU A 267 -2.93 -12.00 -1.14
CA GLU A 267 -1.48 -11.81 -1.09
C GLU A 267 -1.11 -10.36 -1.43
N VAL A 268 -0.35 -9.69 -0.55
CA VAL A 268 0.06 -8.29 -0.73
C VAL A 268 1.58 -8.17 -0.80
N LEU A 269 2.12 -7.99 -2.01
CA LEU A 269 3.53 -7.76 -2.27
C LEU A 269 3.93 -6.29 -2.16
N ILE A 270 4.98 -6.01 -1.39
CA ILE A 270 5.52 -4.67 -1.21
C ILE A 270 7.00 -4.66 -1.55
N ASP A 271 7.37 -4.02 -2.66
CA ASP A 271 8.76 -3.75 -3.02
C ASP A 271 9.23 -2.45 -2.35
N GLU A 272 10.48 -2.44 -1.87
CA GLU A 272 11.09 -1.35 -1.09
C GLU A 272 10.19 -0.80 0.03
N ALA A 273 9.65 -1.66 0.90
CA ALA A 273 8.75 -1.26 1.99
C ALA A 273 9.40 -0.31 3.02
N GLN A 274 10.74 -0.17 3.04
CA GLN A 274 11.40 0.86 3.84
C GLN A 274 11.17 2.30 3.33
N ASP A 275 10.87 2.45 2.04
CA ASP A 275 10.62 3.74 1.40
C ASP A 275 9.11 4.05 1.35
N VAL A 276 8.27 3.06 1.63
CA VAL A 276 6.82 3.23 1.73
C VAL A 276 6.46 4.02 2.99
N ASN A 277 5.69 5.09 2.82
CA ASN A 277 5.29 5.93 3.94
C ASN A 277 4.30 5.23 4.89
N GLU A 278 4.21 5.76 6.11
CA GLU A 278 3.41 5.16 7.19
C GLU A 278 1.93 4.96 6.82
N GLN A 279 1.32 5.93 6.12
CA GLN A 279 -0.07 5.80 5.68
C GLN A 279 -0.27 4.64 4.71
N ALA A 280 0.62 4.50 3.74
CA ALA A 280 0.57 3.39 2.80
C ALA A 280 0.74 2.05 3.54
N LEU A 281 1.64 1.98 4.54
CA LEU A 281 1.77 0.79 5.38
C LEU A 281 0.48 0.50 6.17
N ARG A 282 -0.16 1.49 6.79
CA ARG A 282 -1.44 1.31 7.49
C ARG A 282 -2.53 0.74 6.57
N ILE A 283 -2.63 1.26 5.34
CA ILE A 283 -3.56 0.75 4.33
C ILE A 283 -3.24 -0.70 3.96
N LEU A 284 -1.98 -0.99 3.61
CA LEU A 284 -1.56 -2.31 3.14
C LEU A 284 -1.70 -3.38 4.22
N VAL A 285 -1.30 -3.08 5.45
CA VAL A 285 -1.48 -3.94 6.62
C VAL A 285 -2.95 -4.24 6.90
N THR A 286 -3.81 -3.22 6.79
CA THR A 286 -5.25 -3.39 7.03
C THR A 286 -5.86 -4.28 5.96
N ILE A 287 -5.44 -4.13 4.69
CA ILE A 287 -5.88 -4.98 3.58
C ILE A 287 -5.37 -6.41 3.75
N SER A 288 -4.14 -6.60 4.21
CA SER A 288 -3.51 -7.92 4.30
C SER A 288 -3.88 -8.68 5.60
N GLN A 289 -4.66 -8.09 6.51
CA GLN A 289 -4.99 -8.68 7.82
C GLN A 289 -3.77 -9.01 8.72
N SER A 290 -2.61 -8.35 8.51
CA SER A 290 -1.41 -8.68 9.29
C SER A 290 -1.62 -8.40 10.78
N THR A 291 -1.69 -9.47 11.57
CA THR A 291 -1.77 -9.34 13.03
C THR A 291 -0.53 -8.69 13.64
N GLY A 292 0.62 -8.72 12.95
CA GLY A 292 1.89 -8.19 13.43
C GLY A 292 1.96 -6.67 13.50
N TRP A 293 1.13 -5.97 12.72
CA TRP A 293 1.14 -4.51 12.60
C TRP A 293 -0.13 -3.83 13.14
N ASN A 294 -1.03 -4.57 13.79
CA ASN A 294 -2.21 -4.03 14.48
C ASN A 294 -1.90 -3.03 15.62
N LYS A 295 -0.62 -2.71 15.86
CA LYS A 295 -0.17 -1.63 16.75
C LYS A 295 -0.08 -0.26 16.09
N ILE A 296 -0.08 -0.12 14.75
CA ILE A 296 0.14 1.19 14.12
C ILE A 296 -0.92 2.21 14.56
N TYR A 297 -2.19 1.81 14.69
CA TYR A 297 -3.23 2.72 15.20
C TYR A 297 -3.16 2.97 16.71
N LYS A 298 -2.59 2.06 17.50
CA LYS A 298 -2.45 2.19 18.96
C LYS A 298 -1.32 3.14 19.37
N GLU A 299 -0.35 3.39 18.50
CA GLU A 299 0.74 4.34 18.76
C GLU A 299 0.36 5.80 18.40
N MET A 300 -0.82 6.01 17.80
CA MET A 300 -1.30 7.33 17.37
C MET A 300 -2.32 8.00 18.32
N GLU A 301 -2.78 7.31 19.37
CA GLU A 301 -3.65 7.85 20.44
C GLU A 301 -2.84 8.59 21.54
#